data_AF-A0A2V5S513-F1
#
_entry.id   AF-A0A2V5S513-F1
#
_cell.length_a   1.000
_cell.length_b   1.000
_cell.length_c   1.000
_cell.angle_alpha   90.00
_cell.angle_beta   90.00
_cell.angle_gamma   90.00
#
_symmetry.space_group_name_H-M   'P 1'
#
loop_
_entity.id
_entity.type
_entity.pdbx_description
1 polymer ?
#
loop_
_entity_poly.entity_id
_entity_poly.type
_entity_poly.pdbx_seq_one_letter_code
_entity_poly.pdbx_strand_id
1 'polypeptide(L)' 'MSELRTVLKRHHAKALMLVGHEPDFTNVISGLTGASLKLSKAGVALLDVNPEFEEGKLLWLFPPKFARKSK' A
#
# COMPACT_ATOMS: atom_id res chain seq x y z
N MET A 1 13.94 -3.20 13.10
CA MET A 1 13.67 -3.24 11.64
C MET A 1 12.19 -3.54 11.49
N SER A 2 11.43 -2.70 10.76
CA SER A 2 10.01 -2.99 10.53
C SER A 2 9.84 -4.28 9.70
N GLU A 3 8.75 -5.02 9.92
CA GLU A 3 8.45 -6.23 9.14
C GLU A 3 8.34 -5.91 7.64
N LEU A 4 7.74 -4.76 7.32
CA LEU A 4 7.64 -4.26 5.96
C LEU A 4 9.03 -4.05 5.33
N ARG A 5 9.98 -3.41 6.01
CA ARG A 5 11.34 -3.23 5.48
C ARG A 5 12.01 -4.57 5.20
N THR A 6 11.77 -5.58 6.02
CA THR A 6 12.29 -6.94 5.80
C THR A 6 11.70 -7.54 4.53
N VAL A 7 10.40 -7.38 4.29
CA VAL A 7 9.73 -7.85 3.06
C VAL A 7 10.25 -7.10 1.84
N LEU A 8 10.33 -5.78 1.89
CA LEU A 8 10.82 -4.95 0.77
C LEU A 8 12.27 -5.27 0.40
N LYS A 9 13.16 -5.48 1.38
CA LYS A 9 14.57 -5.83 1.13
C LYS A 9 14.76 -7.29 0.68
N ARG A 10 13.91 -8.22 1.16
CA ARG A 10 13.97 -9.62 0.75
C ARG A 10 13.61 -9.78 -0.73
N HIS A 11 12.59 -9.06 -1.19
CA HIS A 11 12.09 -9.16 -2.56
C HIS A 11 12.70 -8.05 -3.42
N HIS A 12 13.76 -8.37 -4.17
CA HIS A 12 14.40 -7.48 -5.15
C HIS A 12 13.54 -7.33 -6.43
N ALA A 13 12.30 -6.88 -6.29
CA ALA A 13 11.35 -6.68 -7.38
C ALA A 13 11.15 -5.19 -7.67
N LYS A 14 10.93 -4.86 -8.96
CA LYS A 14 10.60 -3.48 -9.37
C LYS A 14 9.24 -3.00 -8.83
N ALA A 15 8.33 -3.94 -8.56
CA ALA A 15 7.03 -3.68 -7.98
C ALA A 15 6.63 -4.88 -7.11
N LEU A 16 5.98 -4.61 -5.97
CA LEU A 16 5.51 -5.62 -5.04
C LEU A 16 4.03 -5.37 -4.74
N MET A 17 3.20 -6.41 -4.85
CA MET A 17 1.79 -6.34 -4.44
C MET A 17 1.65 -7.04 -3.09
N LEU A 18 1.25 -6.29 -2.07
CA LEU A 18 0.92 -6.81 -0.76
C LEU A 18 -0.59 -7.01 -0.66
N VAL A 19 -1.02 -8.13 -0.08
CA VAL A 19 -2.44 -8.46 0.12
C VAL A 19 -2.62 -8.84 1.59
N GLY A 20 -3.58 -8.23 2.26
CA GLY A 20 -3.82 -8.45 3.68
C GLY A 20 -5.10 -7.78 4.17
N HIS A 21 -5.11 -7.41 5.44
CA HIS A 21 -6.30 -6.97 6.16
C HIS A 21 -6.18 -5.53 6.66
N GLU A 22 -7.34 -4.93 6.94
CA GLU A 22 -7.44 -3.69 7.70
C GLU A 22 -7.43 -4.01 9.21
N PRO A 23 -6.89 -3.11 10.06
CA PRO A 23 -6.33 -1.79 9.75
C PRO A 23 -4.82 -1.81 9.40
N ASP A 24 -4.20 -2.99 9.25
CA ASP A 24 -2.75 -3.09 9.06
C ASP A 24 -2.27 -2.29 7.85
N PHE A 25 -3.01 -2.34 6.75
CA PHE A 25 -2.64 -1.63 5.51
C PHE A 25 -2.84 -0.12 5.62
N THR A 26 -3.93 0.36 6.21
CA THR A 26 -4.08 1.80 6.47
C THR A 26 -3.03 2.33 7.44
N ASN A 27 -2.62 1.55 8.45
CA ASN A 27 -1.53 1.89 9.35
C ASN A 27 -0.17 1.95 8.62
N VAL A 28 0.13 0.96 7.77
CA VAL A 28 1.35 0.96 6.94
C VAL A 28 1.39 2.17 6.02
N ILE A 29 0.29 2.46 5.30
CA ILE A 29 0.23 3.61 4.41
C ILE A 29 0.37 4.92 5.20
N SER A 30 -0.30 5.04 6.35
CA SER A 30 -0.16 6.20 7.22
C SER A 30 1.27 6.36 7.74
N GLY A 31 1.95 5.28 8.07
CA GLY A 31 3.34 5.30 8.53
C GLY A 31 4.32 5.72 7.44
N LEU A 32 4.13 5.22 6.22
CA LEU A 32 5.01 5.53 5.08
C LEU A 32 4.79 6.93 4.51
N THR A 33 3.54 7.40 4.47
CA THR A 33 3.17 8.58 3.68
C THR A 33 2.55 9.71 4.50
N GLY A 34 2.29 9.50 5.80
CA GLY A 34 1.55 10.44 6.65
C GLY A 34 0.07 10.60 6.30
N ALA A 35 -0.46 9.82 5.35
CA ALA A 35 -1.84 9.96 4.88
C ALA A 35 -2.82 9.27 5.82
N SER A 36 -3.95 9.92 6.10
CA SER A 36 -5.10 9.30 6.74
C SER A 36 -6.14 8.94 5.68
N LEU A 37 -6.46 7.66 5.53
CA LEU A 37 -7.39 7.18 4.52
C LEU A 37 -8.21 5.98 5.01
N LYS A 38 -9.30 5.68 4.29
CA LYS A 38 -10.07 4.45 4.45
C LYS A 38 -9.90 3.58 3.21
N LEU A 39 -9.50 2.33 3.39
CA LEU A 39 -9.40 1.35 2.32
C LEU A 39 -10.59 0.38 2.40
N SER A 40 -11.39 0.33 1.33
CA SER A 40 -12.47 -0.66 1.23
C SER A 40 -11.92 -2.06 0.95
N LYS A 41 -12.64 -3.13 1.32
CA LYS A 41 -12.32 -4.50 0.90
C LYS A 41 -12.11 -4.56 -0.62
N ALA A 42 -11.04 -5.23 -1.06
CA ALA A 42 -10.60 -5.29 -2.45
C ALA A 42 -10.23 -3.93 -3.09
N GLY A 43 -10.07 -2.87 -2.29
CA GLY A 43 -9.44 -1.63 -2.72
C GLY A 43 -7.93 -1.81 -2.85
N VAL A 44 -7.32 -1.09 -3.79
CA VAL A 44 -5.88 -1.12 -4.02
C VAL A 44 -5.31 0.28 -3.82
N ALA A 45 -4.15 0.38 -3.17
CA ALA A 45 -3.38 1.61 -3.07
C ALA A 45 -2.04 1.40 -3.78
N LEU A 46 -1.63 2.35 -4.63
CA LEU A 46 -0.28 2.35 -5.18
C LEU A 46 0.57 3.37 -4.44
N LEU A 47 1.70 2.90 -3.93
CA LEU A 47 2.69 3.72 -3.26
C LEU A 47 4.00 3.64 -4.03
N ASP A 48 4.67 4.79 -4.14
CA ASP A 48 6.08 4.87 -4.50
C ASP A 48 6.88 4.95 -3.19
N VAL A 49 7.77 3.97 -2.94
CA VAL A 49 8.40 3.77 -1.62
C VAL A 49 9.92 3.77 -1.75
N ASN A 50 10.57 4.53 -0.88
CA ASN A 50 12.00 4.43 -0.64
C ASN A 50 12.26 3.50 0.57
N PRO A 51 12.70 2.25 0.35
CA PRO A 51 12.85 1.26 1.42
C PRO A 51 14.02 1.53 2.37
N GLU A 52 14.94 2.45 2.03
CA GLU A 52 16.03 2.82 2.93
C GLU A 52 15.60 3.79 4.02
N PHE A 53 14.67 4.70 3.70
CA PHE A 53 14.15 5.69 4.65
C PHE A 53 12.77 5.34 5.22
N GLU A 54 12.14 4.25 4.75
CA GLU A 54 10.76 3.88 5.12
C GLU A 54 9.75 5.02 4.85
N GLU A 55 10.02 5.79 3.79
CA GLU A 55 9.16 6.89 3.33
C GLU A 55 8.52 6.52 2.00
N GLY A 56 7.30 7.01 1.76
CA GLY A 56 6.63 6.79 0.50
C GLY A 56 5.62 7.88 0.13
N LYS A 57 5.21 7.86 -1.13
CA LYS A 57 4.17 8.72 -1.69
C LYS A 57 2.99 7.87 -2.10
N LEU A 58 1.81 8.20 -1.60
CA LEU A 58 0.56 7.62 -2.09
C LEU A 58 0.24 8.21 -3.46
N LEU A 59 0.35 7.40 -4.51
CA LEU A 59 0.12 7.83 -5.89
C LEU A 59 -1.36 7.80 -6.26
N TRP A 60 -2.06 6.72 -5.89
CA TRP A 60 -3.50 6.61 -6.10
C TRP A 60 -4.15 5.59 -5.18
N LEU A 61 -5.46 5.79 -4.99
CA LEU A 61 -6.37 4.83 -4.38
C LEU A 61 -7.38 4.38 -5.42
N PHE A 62 -7.54 3.07 -5.54
CA PHE A 62 -8.46 2.42 -6.46
C PHE A 62 -9.49 1.59 -5.68
N PRO A 63 -10.63 2.19 -5.28
CA PRO A 63 -11.79 1.48 -4.77
C PRO A 63 -12.39 0.48 -5.78
N PRO A 64 -12.96 -0.64 -5.32
CA PRO A 64 -13.53 -1.67 -6.19
C PRO A 64 -14.73 -1.18 -7.01
N LYS A 65 -15.40 -0.09 -6.59
CA LYS A 65 -16.49 0.53 -7.35
C LYS A 65 -16.05 1.01 -8.74
N PHE A 66 -14.76 1.32 -8.93
CA PHE A 66 -14.22 1.75 -10.22
C PHE A 66 -13.91 0.60 -11.18
N ALA A 67 -13.80 -0.64 -10.69
CA ALA A 67 -13.63 -1.84 -11.51
C ALA A 67 -14.95 -2.56 -11.85
N ARG A 68 -16.10 -2.03 -11.41
CA ARG A 68 -17.38 -2.65 -11.76
C ARG A 68 -17.61 -2.55 -13.26
N LYS A 69 -17.84 -3.69 -13.90
CA LYS A 69 -18.27 -3.76 -15.30
C LYS A 69 -19.56 -2.96 -15.44
N SER A 70 -19.63 -2.08 -16.45
CA SER A 70 -20.92 -1.49 -16.83
C SER A 70 -21.89 -2.63 -17.08
N LYS A 71 -23.09 -2.50 -16.51
CA LYS A 71 -24.21 -3.37 -16.89
C LYS A 71 -24.58 -3.11 -18.34
#